data_AF-A0AAP6ZPH0-F1
#
_entry.id   AF-A0AAP6ZPH0-F1
#
_cell.length_a   1.000
_cell.length_b   1.000
_cell.length_c   1.000
_cell.angle_alpha   90.00
_cell.angle_beta   90.00
_cell.angle_gamma   90.00
#
_symmetry.space_group_name_H-M   'P 1'
#
loop_
_entity.id
_entity.type
_entity.pdbx_description
1 polymer ?
#
loop_
_entity_poly.entity_id
_entity_poly.type
_entity_poly.pdbx_seq_one_letter_code
_entity_poly.pdbx_strand_id
1 'polypeptide(L)'
;MIAALELVMLTVPWFIYSAVKNKTIPIRYACRVIIPCFAIFIAALLSGWLCAFGVIDISWPAPSLFVGNEWWNLATGPVVIMLYIFVMSEICNLKQRQNL
;
A
#
# COMPACT_ATOMS: atom_id res chain seq x y z
N MET A 1 9.05 15.44 -1.18
CA MET A 1 7.79 15.02 -1.84
C MET A 1 7.56 13.52 -1.77
N ILE A 2 8.58 12.67 -1.99
CA ILE A 2 8.44 11.21 -1.96
C ILE A 2 7.93 10.70 -0.59
N ALA A 3 8.54 11.11 0.52
CA ALA A 3 8.11 10.71 1.87
C ALA A 3 6.62 11.01 2.18
N ALA A 4 6.06 12.08 1.63
CA ALA A 4 4.63 12.39 1.80
C ALA A 4 3.73 11.40 1.02
N LEU A 5 4.16 11.00 -0.18
CA LEU A 5 3.46 10.00 -0.99
C LEU A 5 3.50 8.63 -0.29
N GLU A 6 4.64 8.27 0.30
CA GLU A 6 4.82 7.02 1.04
C GLU A 6 3.95 6.97 2.29
N LEU A 7 3.89 8.09 3.03
CA LEU A 7 2.99 8.24 4.17
C LEU A 7 1.52 8.10 3.75
N VAL A 8 1.15 8.67 2.61
CA VAL A 8 -0.19 8.49 2.04
C VAL A 8 -0.45 7.02 1.71
N MET A 9 0.50 6.32 1.08
CA MET A 9 0.37 4.88 0.79
C MET A 9 0.19 4.03 2.04
N LEU A 10 0.79 4.43 3.16
CA LEU A 10 0.69 3.73 4.45
C LEU A 10 -0.64 4.03 5.17
N THR A 11 -1.14 5.25 5.05
CA THR A 11 -2.39 5.69 5.71
C THR A 11 -3.65 5.36 4.91
N VAL A 12 -3.56 5.21 3.58
CA VAL A 12 -4.70 4.89 2.70
C VAL A 12 -5.45 3.62 3.12
N PRO A 13 -4.82 2.47 3.38
CA PRO A 13 -5.54 1.27 3.77
C PRO A 13 -6.29 1.46 5.09
N TRP A 14 -5.68 2.18 6.04
CA TRP A 14 -6.32 2.50 7.32
C TRP A 14 -7.54 3.40 7.12
N PHE A 15 -7.42 4.41 6.25
CA PHE A 15 -8.51 5.32 5.92
C PHE A 15 -9.68 4.58 5.25
N ILE A 16 -9.38 3.70 4.29
CA ILE A 16 -10.40 2.89 3.61
C ILE A 16 -11.07 1.94 4.60
N TYR A 17 -10.30 1.25 5.44
CA TYR A 17 -10.85 0.38 6.49
C TYR A 17 -11.80 1.14 7.42
N SER A 18 -11.36 2.30 7.94
CA SER A 18 -12.18 3.13 8.83
C SER A 18 -13.44 3.64 8.14
N ALA A 19 -13.34 4.08 6.88
CA ALA A 19 -14.47 4.61 6.12
C ALA A 19 -15.52 3.54 5.80
N VAL A 20 -15.08 2.29 5.52
CA VAL A 20 -15.99 1.15 5.34
C VAL A 20 -16.63 0.76 6.66
N LYS A 21 -15.87 0.68 7.75
CA LYS A 21 -16.37 0.30 9.08
C LYS A 21 -17.41 1.30 9.61
N ASN A 22 -17.20 2.59 9.39
CA ASN A 22 -18.13 3.65 9.76
C ASN A 22 -19.31 3.80 8.77
N LYS A 23 -19.42 2.92 7.77
CA LYS A 23 -20.43 2.98 6.69
C LYS A 23 -20.45 4.32 5.92
N THR A 24 -19.35 5.07 5.98
CA THR A 24 -19.20 6.35 5.27
C THR A 24 -19.04 6.13 3.77
N ILE A 25 -18.38 5.02 3.38
CA ILE A 25 -18.17 4.66 1.98
C ILE A 25 -18.75 3.26 1.71
N PRO A 26 -19.53 3.08 0.64
CA PRO A 26 -19.99 1.75 0.21
C PRO A 26 -18.83 0.84 -0.21
N ILE A 27 -18.92 -0.45 0.14
CA ILE A 27 -17.86 -1.44 -0.08
C ILE A 27 -17.38 -1.51 -1.53
N ARG A 28 -18.28 -1.37 -2.51
CA ARG A 28 -17.91 -1.34 -3.94
C ARG A 28 -16.92 -0.23 -4.28
N TYR A 29 -17.07 0.94 -3.66
CA TYR A 29 -16.16 2.07 -3.88
C TYR A 29 -14.84 1.85 -3.16
N ALA A 30 -14.85 1.30 -1.95
CA ALA A 30 -13.63 0.92 -1.24
C ALA A 30 -12.77 -0.07 -2.05
N CYS A 31 -13.38 -1.11 -2.64
CA CYS A 31 -12.67 -2.03 -3.52
C CYS A 31 -12.08 -1.34 -4.76
N ARG A 32 -12.82 -0.42 -5.39
CA ARG A 32 -12.35 0.32 -6.57
C ARG A 32 -11.17 1.23 -6.28
N VAL A 33 -11.01 1.71 -5.05
CA VAL A 33 -9.89 2.57 -4.65
C VAL A 33 -8.70 1.72 -4.16
N ILE A 34 -8.94 0.69 -3.34
CA ILE A 34 -7.85 -0.06 -2.73
C ILE A 34 -7.06 -0.93 -3.72
N ILE A 35 -7.72 -1.47 -4.76
CA ILE A 35 -7.07 -2.28 -5.79
C ILE A 35 -6.01 -1.48 -6.59
N PRO A 36 -6.35 -0.33 -7.22
CA PRO A 36 -5.35 0.45 -7.93
C PRO A 36 -4.27 1.02 -6.99
N CYS A 37 -4.62 1.43 -5.76
CA CYS A 37 -3.61 1.85 -4.78
C CYS A 37 -2.61 0.73 -4.47
N PHE A 38 -3.10 -0.50 -4.28
CA PHE A 38 -2.24 -1.66 -4.07
C PHE A 38 -1.36 -1.96 -5.28
N ALA A 39 -1.89 -1.87 -6.50
CA ALA A 39 -1.11 -2.08 -7.72
C ALA A 39 0.02 -1.06 -7.87
N ILE A 40 -0.26 0.23 -7.62
CA ILE A 40 0.76 1.29 -7.65
C ILE A 40 1.81 1.06 -6.56
N PHE A 41 1.37 0.65 -5.37
CA PHE A 41 2.27 0.34 -4.26
C PHE A 41 3.21 -0.83 -4.60
N ILE A 42 2.70 -1.93 -5.17
CA ILE A 42 3.54 -3.05 -5.62
C ILE A 42 4.52 -2.63 -6.70
N ALA A 43 4.11 -1.79 -7.66
CA ALA A 43 5.02 -1.29 -8.70
C ALA A 43 6.16 -0.44 -8.10
N ALA A 44 5.83 0.45 -7.15
CA ALA A 44 6.82 1.26 -6.45
C ALA A 44 7.77 0.40 -5.59
N LEU A 45 7.25 -0.66 -4.97
CA LEU A 45 8.03 -1.56 -4.13
C LEU A 45 8.98 -2.43 -4.96
N LEU A 46 8.52 -2.93 -6.13
CA LEU A 46 9.37 -3.65 -7.07
C LEU A 46 10.49 -2.76 -7.63
N SER A 47 10.19 -1.49 -7.98
CA SER A 47 11.22 -0.56 -8.41
C SER A 47 12.21 -0.23 -7.29
N GLY A 48 11.73 -0.14 -6.05
CA GLY A 48 12.57 0.01 -4.86
C GLY A 48 13.51 -1.16 -4.63
N TRP A 49 13.00 -2.39 -4.76
CA TRP A 49 13.83 -3.59 -4.65
C TRP A 49 14.86 -3.70 -5.78
N LEU A 50 14.48 -3.37 -7.02
CA LEU A 50 15.41 -3.33 -8.15
C LEU A 50 16.57 -2.33 -7.91
N CYS A 51 16.29 -1.20 -7.26
CA CYS A 51 17.33 -0.26 -6.83
C CYS A 51 18.18 -0.83 -5.70
N ALA A 52 17.57 -1.42 -4.68
CA ALA A 52 18.27 -2.03 -3.54
C ALA A 52 19.20 -3.19 -3.95
N PHE A 53 18.82 -3.98 -4.95
CA PHE A 53 19.65 -5.04 -5.52
C PHE A 53 20.73 -4.53 -6.48
N GLY A 54 20.80 -3.22 -6.75
CA GLY A 54 21.77 -2.62 -7.67
C GLY A 54 21.52 -2.97 -9.14
N VAL A 55 20.31 -3.43 -9.50
CA VAL A 55 19.93 -3.75 -10.88
C VAL A 55 19.69 -2.46 -11.67
N ILE A 56 19.18 -1.43 -11.00
CA ILE A 56 18.94 -0.10 -11.58
C ILE A 56 19.57 0.93 -10.65
N ASP A 57 20.46 1.77 -11.18
CA ASP A 57 21.11 2.84 -10.42
C ASP A 57 20.31 4.14 -10.58
N ILE A 58 19.25 4.26 -9.79
CA ILE A 58 18.47 5.50 -9.68
C ILE A 58 18.97 6.24 -8.45
N SER A 59 19.75 7.30 -8.66
CA SER A 59 20.19 8.19 -7.59
C SER A 59 18.98 8.97 -7.05
N TRP A 60 18.32 8.41 -6.02
CA TRP A 60 17.22 9.09 -5.35
C TRP A 60 17.75 10.19 -4.43
N PRO A 61 17.38 11.47 -4.66
CA PRO A 61 17.94 12.60 -3.90
C PRO A 61 17.39 12.70 -2.47
N ALA A 62 16.45 11.84 -2.06
CA ALA A 62 15.80 11.88 -0.76
C ALA A 62 15.64 10.46 -0.18
N PRO A 63 15.73 10.29 1.15
CA PRO A 63 15.45 9.03 1.81
C PRO A 63 13.98 8.66 1.59
N SER A 64 13.75 7.40 1.20
CA SER A 64 12.44 6.83 0.92
C SER A 64 12.30 5.49 1.63
N LEU A 65 11.12 5.26 2.20
CA LEU A 65 10.75 4.09 2.98
C LEU A 65 10.60 2.81 2.16
N PHE A 66 10.30 2.96 0.87
CA PHE A 66 10.04 1.84 -0.04
C PHE A 66 11.04 1.76 -1.19
N VAL A 67 11.70 2.86 -1.55
CA VAL A 67 12.56 2.98 -2.73
C VAL A 67 13.91 3.55 -2.35
N GLY A 68 14.98 2.77 -2.53
CA GLY A 68 16.34 3.25 -2.29
C GLY A 68 17.31 2.11 -2.04
N ASN A 69 18.57 2.45 -1.91
CA ASN A 69 19.67 1.48 -1.89
C ASN A 69 19.88 0.84 -0.51
N GLU A 70 19.06 1.22 0.48
CA GLU A 70 19.17 0.73 1.83
C GLU A 70 18.48 -0.62 2.01
N TRP A 71 19.13 -1.54 2.73
CA TRP A 71 18.64 -2.90 2.96
C TRP A 71 17.32 -2.95 3.73
N TRP A 72 17.04 -1.94 4.56
CA TRP A 72 15.80 -1.91 5.33
C TRP A 72 14.56 -1.67 4.45
N ASN A 73 14.72 -1.13 3.22
CA ASN A 73 13.65 -1.00 2.22
C ASN A 73 13.09 -2.36 1.78
N LEU A 74 13.90 -3.43 1.87
CA LEU A 74 13.46 -4.79 1.61
C LEU A 74 12.51 -5.32 2.70
N ALA A 75 12.64 -4.81 3.93
CA ALA A 75 11.85 -5.28 5.08
C ALA A 75 10.55 -4.48 5.29
N THR A 76 10.56 -3.17 4.99
CA THR A 76 9.37 -2.30 5.12
C THR A 76 8.29 -2.63 4.10
N GLY A 77 8.69 -3.03 2.89
CA GLY A 77 7.78 -3.43 1.82
C GLY A 77 6.78 -4.53 2.23
N PRO A 78 7.26 -5.72 2.66
CA PRO A 78 6.41 -6.84 3.09
C PRO A 78 5.42 -6.49 4.20
N VAL A 79 5.82 -5.64 5.16
CA VAL A 79 4.95 -5.20 6.26
C VAL A 79 3.74 -4.44 5.73
N VAL A 80 3.98 -3.52 4.80
CA VAL A 80 2.90 -2.72 4.20
C VAL A 80 2.07 -3.57 3.23
N ILE A 81 2.67 -4.53 2.52
CA ILE A 81 1.92 -5.54 1.75
C ILE A 81 0.93 -6.28 2.65
N MET A 82 1.38 -6.78 3.81
CA MET A 82 0.49 -7.47 4.76
C MET A 82 -0.67 -6.58 5.20
N LEU A 83 -0.41 -5.30 5.43
CA LEU A 83 -1.43 -4.34 5.83
C LEU A 83 -2.49 -4.13 4.74
N TYR A 84 -2.09 -4.04 3.47
CA TYR A 84 -3.03 -3.99 2.34
C TYR A 84 -3.85 -5.27 2.20
N ILE A 85 -3.22 -6.44 2.31
CA ILE A 85 -3.90 -7.74 2.24
C ILE A 85 -4.92 -7.87 3.38
N PHE A 86 -4.54 -7.48 4.59
CA PHE A 86 -5.43 -7.51 5.76
C PHE A 86 -6.66 -6.64 5.55
N VAL A 87 -6.49 -5.40 5.09
CA VAL A 87 -7.61 -4.49 4.83
C VAL A 87 -8.50 -5.03 3.71
N MET A 88 -7.92 -5.54 2.63
CA MET A 88 -8.69 -6.17 1.54
C MET A 88 -9.50 -7.38 2.05
N SER A 89 -8.89 -8.24 2.88
CA SER A 89 -9.56 -9.40 3.48
C SER A 89 -10.75 -8.97 4.34
N GLU A 90 -10.59 -7.94 5.17
CA GLU A 90 -11.70 -7.44 5.97
C GLU A 90 -12.83 -6.88 5.09
N ILE A 91 -12.50 -6.08 4.07
CA ILE A 91 -13.50 -5.52 3.16
C ILE A 91 -14.29 -6.66 2.47
N CYS A 92 -13.62 -7.75 2.09
CA CYS A 92 -14.27 -8.95 1.56
C CYS A 92 -15.18 -9.65 2.58
N ASN A 93 -14.72 -9.82 3.83
CA ASN A 93 -15.54 -10.39 4.90
C ASN A 93 -16.80 -9.55 5.17
N LEU A 94 -16.65 -8.22 5.19
CA LEU A 94 -17.78 -7.29 5.36
C LEU A 94 -18.77 -7.37 4.19
N LYS A 95 -18.26 -7.50 2.96
CA LYS A 95 -19.10 -7.70 1.77
C LYS A 95 -19.93 -8.97 1.87
N GLN A 96 -19.31 -10.07 2.34
CA GLN A 96 -19.99 -11.35 2.48
C GLN A 96 -21.10 -11.28 3.54
N ARG A 97 -20.87 -10.60 4.67
CA ARG A 97 -21.89 -10.38 5.72
C ARG A 97 -23.07 -9.50 5.29
N GLN A 98 -22.90 -8.63 4.30
CA GLN A 98 -23.98 -7.77 3.79
C GLN A 98 -24.85 -8.45 2.71
N ASN A 99 -24.37 -9.54 2.10
CA ASN A 99 -25.10 -10.31 1.10
C ASN A 99 -25.82 -11.56 1.68
N LEU A 100 -25.66 -11.80 2.99
CA LEU A 100 -26.40 -12.77 3.80
C LEU A 100 -27.48 -12.04 4.58
#